data_AF-A0AAF5CZL2-F1
#
_entry.id   AF-A0AAF5CZL2-F1
#
_cell.length_a   1.000
_cell.length_b   1.000
_cell.length_c   1.000
_cell.angle_alpha   90.00
_cell.angle_beta   90.00
_cell.angle_gamma   90.00
#
_symmetry.space_group_name_H-M   'P 1'
#
loop_
_entity.id
_entity.type
_entity.pdbx_description
1 polymer ?
#
loop_
_entity_poly.entity_id
_entity_poly.type
_entity_poly.pdbx_seq_one_letter_code
_entity_poly.pdbx_strand_id
1 'polypeptide(L)'
;MASQRKFFVGGNWKMNGDKTTIDGILNFLNGYTDDGKVDVVVCPPAPYLVYVKEHLKNGVKVAAQNCYKVPKGAFTGEVSPAMLNDLDIKYVVLGHSERRHIFGESDVLIAEKTKHALESGLTVIFCVGEKLEEREAGKTKDVNFRQLQALIDLGVSFDNIVIAYEPVWAIGTGKTATPEQAQEVHMWIRQFLKEKVSPDTANKTRIIYGGSVTAGNCVELGKKEDIDGFLVGGASLKPEFIQIINARNYFIHHSSSKMHLTWKSLKLIMASRSIVLARSLSTTRQVLAQDLIAKVFINKIKDVAAKQAGGKSLIDSAPELKKALNDELSRVATKYKIDNPTAAGKLEVQFEKPHVESSVDVLLEGQTFEKLLEACKKAENSFTIQKVSVLVKLNKSSIKCVSK
;
A
#
# COMPACT_ATOMS: atom_id res chain seq x y z
N MET A 1 -12.14 -7.58 26.23
CA MET A 1 -11.35 -7.65 24.98
C MET A 1 -10.73 -6.28 24.77
N ALA A 2 -9.40 -6.15 24.59
CA ALA A 2 -8.80 -4.86 24.27
C ALA A 2 -9.45 -4.33 22.98
N SER A 3 -10.05 -3.13 23.02
CA SER A 3 -10.64 -2.54 21.82
C SER A 3 -9.55 -2.43 20.76
N GLN A 4 -9.74 -3.06 19.60
CA GLN A 4 -8.71 -3.09 18.58
C GLN A 4 -8.47 -1.66 18.09
N ARG A 5 -7.29 -1.10 18.41
CA ARG A 5 -6.89 0.23 17.95
C ARG A 5 -6.94 0.25 16.42
N LYS A 6 -7.73 1.19 15.86
CA LYS A 6 -7.88 1.31 14.41
C LYS A 6 -6.52 1.63 13.80
N PHE A 7 -6.15 0.88 12.76
CA PHE A 7 -4.85 1.03 12.10
C PHE A 7 -4.73 2.44 11.51
N PHE A 8 -3.57 3.07 11.64
CA PHE A 8 -3.36 4.45 11.20
C PHE A 8 -2.18 4.53 10.23
N VAL A 9 -2.37 5.10 9.04
CA VAL A 9 -1.30 5.25 8.06
C VAL A 9 -1.17 6.71 7.66
N GLY A 10 -0.09 7.34 8.13
CA GLY A 10 0.34 8.68 7.76
C GLY A 10 1.30 8.63 6.57
N GLY A 11 1.14 9.52 5.59
CA GLY A 11 2.14 9.82 4.57
C GLY A 11 2.76 11.19 4.82
N ASN A 12 3.96 11.25 5.39
CA ASN A 12 4.66 12.52 5.59
C ASN A 12 5.50 12.85 4.34
N TRP A 13 5.00 13.77 3.52
CA TRP A 13 5.65 14.12 2.26
C TRP A 13 6.90 14.98 2.46
N LYS A 14 7.11 15.51 3.67
CA LYS A 14 8.22 16.39 4.02
C LYS A 14 8.28 17.57 3.04
N MET A 15 9.46 17.99 2.61
CA MET A 15 9.67 19.04 1.61
C MET A 15 9.71 18.46 0.16
N ASN A 16 8.80 17.53 -0.19
CA ASN A 16 8.70 16.99 -1.53
C ASN A 16 7.37 17.39 -2.20
N GLY A 17 7.44 17.62 -3.51
CA GLY A 17 6.27 17.81 -4.36
C GLY A 17 6.17 19.19 -5.01
N ASP A 18 5.55 19.18 -6.17
CA ASP A 18 4.97 20.29 -6.92
C ASP A 18 3.55 19.90 -7.32
N LYS A 19 2.76 20.79 -7.95
CA LYS A 19 1.38 20.45 -8.32
C LYS A 19 1.30 19.20 -9.20
N THR A 20 2.18 19.05 -10.18
CA THR A 20 2.19 17.91 -11.11
C THR A 20 2.39 16.58 -10.38
N THR A 21 3.41 16.51 -9.50
CA THR A 21 3.71 15.30 -8.73
C THR A 21 2.65 15.04 -7.66
N ILE A 22 2.11 16.10 -7.03
CA ILE A 22 1.00 16.01 -6.08
C ILE A 22 -0.28 15.49 -6.77
N ASP A 23 -0.59 15.93 -7.99
CA ASP A 23 -1.73 15.42 -8.76
C ASP A 23 -1.57 13.92 -9.04
N GLY A 24 -0.35 13.45 -9.31
CA GLY A 24 -0.03 12.03 -9.39
C GLY A 24 -0.35 11.28 -8.09
N ILE A 25 -0.02 11.88 -6.94
CA ILE A 25 -0.34 11.33 -5.61
C ILE A 25 -1.85 11.30 -5.35
N LEU A 26 -2.53 12.41 -5.62
CA LEU A 26 -3.97 12.55 -5.51
C LEU A 26 -4.71 11.54 -6.40
N ASN A 27 -4.21 11.25 -7.60
CA ASN A 27 -4.81 10.28 -8.51
C ASN A 27 -4.82 8.86 -7.92
N PHE A 28 -3.69 8.36 -7.41
CA PHE A 28 -3.69 7.02 -6.82
C PHE A 28 -4.40 6.96 -5.47
N LEU A 29 -4.39 8.06 -4.69
CA LEU A 29 -5.16 8.14 -3.46
C LEU A 29 -6.67 8.08 -3.79
N ASN A 30 -7.17 9.00 -4.61
CA ASN A 30 -8.58 9.04 -4.99
C ASN A 30 -9.06 7.76 -5.70
N GLY A 31 -8.16 7.01 -6.33
CA GLY A 31 -8.46 5.75 -7.00
C GLY A 31 -8.50 4.51 -6.09
N TYR A 32 -8.02 4.58 -4.84
CA TYR A 32 -8.08 3.42 -3.94
C TYR A 32 -9.45 3.30 -3.25
N THR A 33 -9.86 2.07 -2.97
CA THR A 33 -11.11 1.79 -2.25
C THR A 33 -10.85 1.84 -0.75
N ASP A 34 -11.38 2.85 -0.07
CA ASP A 34 -11.42 2.91 1.38
C ASP A 34 -12.45 1.91 1.93
N ASP A 35 -12.01 0.98 2.76
CA ASP A 35 -12.86 0.01 3.45
C ASP A 35 -13.23 0.44 4.88
N GLY A 36 -12.82 1.65 5.28
CA GLY A 36 -13.11 2.25 6.57
C GLY A 36 -12.32 1.65 7.72
N LYS A 37 -11.40 0.69 7.50
CA LYS A 37 -10.65 0.02 8.57
C LYS A 37 -9.34 0.72 8.95
N VAL A 38 -8.84 1.60 8.08
CA VAL A 38 -7.58 2.32 8.28
C VAL A 38 -7.86 3.82 8.25
N ASP A 39 -7.38 4.55 9.25
CA ASP A 39 -7.33 6.00 9.17
C ASP A 39 -6.12 6.40 8.34
N VAL A 40 -6.35 7.10 7.22
CA VAL A 40 -5.28 7.54 6.33
C VAL A 40 -5.15 9.06 6.39
N VAL A 41 -3.92 9.53 6.62
CA VAL A 41 -3.60 10.95 6.73
C VAL A 41 -2.39 11.27 5.86
N VAL A 42 -2.41 12.37 5.12
CA VAL A 42 -1.24 12.84 4.34
C VAL A 42 -0.78 14.21 4.82
N CYS A 43 0.52 14.43 4.85
CA CYS A 43 1.15 15.63 5.37
C CYS A 43 1.93 16.32 4.24
N PRO A 44 1.28 17.12 3.38
CA PRO A 44 1.96 17.87 2.32
C PRO A 44 2.77 19.05 2.87
N PRO A 45 3.75 19.59 2.10
CA PRO A 45 4.36 20.88 2.42
C PRO A 45 3.30 21.98 2.57
N ALA A 46 3.55 22.93 3.48
CA ALA A 46 2.58 23.98 3.85
C ALA A 46 1.93 24.74 2.66
N PRO A 47 2.67 25.11 1.59
CA PRO A 47 2.07 25.78 0.43
C PRO A 47 0.98 24.98 -0.29
N TYR A 48 0.90 23.66 -0.08
CA TYR A 48 -0.02 22.76 -0.78
C TYR A 48 -1.12 22.19 0.12
N LEU A 49 -1.23 22.62 1.40
CA LEU A 49 -2.23 22.09 2.34
C LEU A 49 -3.67 22.21 1.82
N VAL A 50 -4.08 23.43 1.44
CA VAL A 50 -5.42 23.71 0.92
C VAL A 50 -5.65 22.99 -0.40
N TYR A 51 -4.67 23.03 -1.30
CA TYR A 51 -4.74 22.36 -2.59
C TYR A 51 -5.02 20.86 -2.43
N VAL A 52 -4.25 20.17 -1.58
CA VAL A 52 -4.45 18.73 -1.33
C VAL A 52 -5.80 18.46 -0.67
N LYS A 53 -6.22 19.29 0.29
CA LYS A 53 -7.51 19.16 0.98
C LYS A 53 -8.69 19.25 0.00
N GLU A 54 -8.66 20.18 -0.95
CA GLU A 54 -9.72 20.38 -1.94
C GLU A 54 -9.78 19.26 -3.00
N HIS A 55 -8.67 18.58 -3.26
CA HIS A 55 -8.57 17.59 -4.32
C HIS A 55 -8.64 16.13 -3.83
N LEU A 56 -8.55 15.88 -2.51
CA LEU A 56 -8.82 14.56 -1.93
C LEU A 56 -10.32 14.27 -1.83
N LYS A 57 -10.75 13.08 -2.27
CA LYS A 57 -12.16 12.69 -2.41
C LYS A 57 -12.52 11.39 -1.68
N ASN A 58 -11.54 10.68 -1.16
CA ASN A 58 -11.63 9.29 -0.67
C ASN A 58 -11.57 9.18 0.86
N GLY A 59 -11.88 10.24 1.60
CA GLY A 59 -11.87 10.23 3.06
C GLY A 59 -10.50 10.40 3.73
N VAL A 60 -9.39 10.37 2.97
CA VAL A 60 -8.04 10.69 3.45
C VAL A 60 -8.04 12.09 4.07
N LYS A 61 -7.42 12.20 5.25
CA LYS A 61 -7.30 13.48 5.96
C LYS A 61 -5.98 14.16 5.62
N VAL A 62 -5.93 15.47 5.84
CA VAL A 62 -4.72 16.28 5.65
C VAL A 62 -4.18 16.71 7.01
N ALA A 63 -2.86 16.63 7.18
CA ALA A 63 -2.15 17.15 8.34
C ALA A 63 -1.15 18.24 7.94
N ALA A 64 -0.99 19.25 8.79
CA ALA A 64 0.14 20.16 8.69
C ALA A 64 1.44 19.48 9.19
N GLN A 65 2.59 19.99 8.73
CA GLN A 65 3.91 19.48 9.14
C GLN A 65 4.54 20.23 10.33
N ASN A 66 3.87 21.28 10.83
CA ASN A 66 4.25 22.06 12.01
C ASN A 66 3.10 22.99 12.40
N CYS A 67 3.06 23.40 13.67
CA CYS A 67 2.35 24.57 14.14
C CYS A 67 3.07 25.17 15.36
N TYR A 68 2.69 26.39 15.75
CA TYR A 68 3.39 27.12 16.81
C TYR A 68 2.67 27.12 18.16
N LYS A 69 3.43 27.40 19.23
CA LYS A 69 2.99 27.28 20.63
C LYS A 69 2.10 28.42 21.16
N VAL A 70 1.93 29.48 20.38
CA VAL A 70 1.08 30.63 20.75
C VAL A 70 0.09 30.95 19.63
N PRO A 71 -1.08 31.56 19.94
CA PRO A 71 -2.17 31.73 18.99
C PRO A 71 -1.86 32.70 17.84
N LYS A 72 -1.11 33.77 18.11
CA LYS A 72 -0.73 34.82 17.16
C LYS A 72 0.43 35.65 17.69
N GLY A 73 1.09 36.41 16.81
CA GLY A 73 2.17 37.34 17.17
C GLY A 73 3.16 37.52 16.03
N ALA A 74 4.30 38.17 16.31
CA ALA A 74 5.38 38.40 15.35
C ALA A 74 6.23 37.13 15.14
N PHE A 75 5.61 36.05 14.64
CA PHE A 75 6.23 34.75 14.34
C PHE A 75 6.18 34.50 12.83
N THR A 76 6.95 35.28 12.07
CA THR A 76 6.97 35.24 10.60
C THR A 76 7.28 33.84 10.08
N GLY A 77 6.39 33.31 9.23
CA GLY A 77 6.53 31.98 8.62
C GLY A 77 5.93 30.84 9.44
N GLU A 78 5.52 31.07 10.69
CA GLU A 78 4.84 30.06 11.50
C GLU A 78 3.33 30.00 11.23
N VAL A 79 2.73 28.85 11.54
CA VAL A 79 1.30 28.59 11.38
C VAL A 79 0.70 28.30 12.75
N SER A 80 -0.43 28.94 13.10
CA SER A 80 -1.12 28.66 14.36
C SER A 80 -2.15 27.53 14.22
N PRO A 81 -2.46 26.80 15.30
CA PRO A 81 -3.55 25.82 15.31
C PRO A 81 -4.91 26.38 14.87
N ALA A 82 -5.20 27.64 15.19
CA ALA A 82 -6.42 28.31 14.75
C ALA A 82 -6.50 28.46 13.22
N MET A 83 -5.38 28.78 12.55
CA MET A 83 -5.32 28.83 11.08
C MET A 83 -5.57 27.45 10.46
N LEU A 84 -5.04 26.38 11.06
CA LEU A 84 -5.29 25.02 10.58
C LEU A 84 -6.78 24.64 10.72
N ASN A 85 -7.39 25.01 11.85
CA ASN A 85 -8.81 24.78 12.08
C ASN A 85 -9.71 25.53 11.10
N ASP A 86 -9.38 26.77 10.77
CA ASP A 86 -10.08 27.60 9.77
C ASP A 86 -10.09 26.92 8.38
N LEU A 87 -9.01 26.22 8.05
CA LEU A 87 -8.86 25.46 6.80
C LEU A 87 -9.40 24.01 6.88
N ASP A 88 -10.08 23.63 7.96
CA ASP A 88 -10.53 22.26 8.25
C ASP A 88 -9.40 21.21 8.17
N ILE A 89 -8.20 21.60 8.61
CA ILE A 89 -7.03 20.74 8.77
C ILE A 89 -6.92 20.38 10.25
N LYS A 90 -7.35 19.17 10.59
CA LYS A 90 -7.50 18.71 11.99
C LYS A 90 -6.32 17.92 12.53
N TYR A 91 -5.27 17.72 11.73
CA TYR A 91 -4.08 16.97 12.12
C TYR A 91 -2.81 17.82 11.99
N VAL A 92 -1.82 17.57 12.84
CA VAL A 92 -0.49 18.18 12.72
C VAL A 92 0.60 17.21 13.19
N VAL A 93 1.71 17.15 12.45
CA VAL A 93 2.92 16.43 12.86
C VAL A 93 3.78 17.35 13.72
N LEU A 94 4.16 16.91 14.92
CA LEU A 94 5.03 17.65 15.84
C LEU A 94 6.14 16.75 16.38
N GLY A 95 7.32 17.33 16.58
CA GLY A 95 8.49 16.61 17.08
C GLY A 95 9.15 15.67 16.07
N HIS A 96 8.86 15.82 14.77
CA HIS A 96 9.54 15.05 13.72
C HIS A 96 11.07 15.19 13.84
N SER A 97 11.80 14.09 13.60
CA SER A 97 13.27 14.02 13.74
C SER A 97 14.03 15.19 13.08
N GLU A 98 13.63 15.59 11.87
CA GLU A 98 14.23 16.76 11.17
C GLU A 98 14.02 18.06 11.97
N ARG A 99 12.86 18.28 12.60
CA ARG A 99 12.61 19.47 13.43
C ARG A 99 13.42 19.45 14.71
N ARG A 100 13.58 18.27 15.34
CA ARG A 100 14.43 18.11 16.53
C ARG A 100 15.91 18.34 16.23
N HIS A 101 16.40 17.80 15.13
CA HIS A 101 17.85 17.68 14.90
C HIS A 101 18.43 18.67 13.89
N ILE A 102 17.64 19.13 12.92
CA ILE A 102 18.06 20.13 11.93
C ILE A 102 17.61 21.52 12.36
N PHE A 103 16.35 21.66 12.80
CA PHE A 103 15.78 22.94 13.23
C PHE A 103 15.91 23.20 14.74
N GLY A 104 16.48 22.24 15.50
CA GLY A 104 16.85 22.43 16.91
C GLY A 104 15.68 22.54 17.89
N GLU A 105 14.51 21.96 17.56
CA GLU A 105 13.37 22.01 18.47
C GLU A 105 13.58 21.13 19.71
N SER A 106 13.53 21.75 20.88
CA SER A 106 13.66 21.08 22.17
C SER A 106 12.38 20.35 22.56
N ASP A 107 12.49 19.35 23.46
CA ASP A 107 11.32 18.63 23.98
C ASP A 107 10.29 19.58 24.61
N VAL A 108 10.77 20.58 25.35
CA VAL A 108 9.92 21.60 25.98
C VAL A 108 9.13 22.37 24.92
N LEU A 109 9.80 22.88 23.87
CA LEU A 109 9.13 23.61 22.81
C LEU A 109 8.09 22.75 22.08
N ILE A 110 8.44 21.49 21.79
CA ILE A 110 7.55 20.56 21.10
C ILE A 110 6.35 20.23 21.98
N ALA A 111 6.55 20.07 23.30
CA ALA A 111 5.46 19.85 24.24
C ALA A 111 4.54 21.07 24.36
N GLU A 112 5.07 22.29 24.40
CA GLU A 112 4.27 23.53 24.38
C GLU A 112 3.43 23.64 23.09
N LYS A 113 4.02 23.35 21.92
CA LYS A 113 3.30 23.29 20.63
C LYS A 113 2.19 22.25 20.66
N THR A 114 2.49 21.07 21.21
CA THR A 114 1.54 19.95 21.29
C THR A 114 0.36 20.30 22.18
N LYS A 115 0.61 20.91 23.35
CA LYS A 115 -0.43 21.40 24.25
C LYS A 115 -1.34 22.40 23.55
N HIS A 116 -0.79 23.43 22.92
CA HIS A 116 -1.57 24.45 22.23
C HIS A 116 -2.39 23.87 21.05
N ALA A 117 -1.82 22.92 20.29
CA ALA A 117 -2.54 22.23 19.21
C ALA A 117 -3.75 21.45 19.75
N LEU A 118 -3.57 20.70 20.84
CA LEU A 118 -4.63 19.89 21.45
C LEU A 118 -5.71 20.75 22.12
N GLU A 119 -5.35 21.81 22.83
CA GLU A 119 -6.28 22.79 23.40
C GLU A 119 -7.10 23.51 22.32
N SER A 120 -6.54 23.62 21.11
CA SER A 120 -7.24 24.14 19.93
C SER A 120 -8.08 23.07 19.21
N GLY A 121 -8.16 21.83 19.71
CA GLY A 121 -8.96 20.75 19.12
C GLY A 121 -8.32 20.04 17.92
N LEU A 122 -7.01 20.18 17.70
CA LEU A 122 -6.29 19.39 16.69
C LEU A 122 -5.93 18.00 17.25
N THR A 123 -5.75 17.04 16.34
CA THR A 123 -5.07 15.76 16.63
C THR A 123 -3.60 15.87 16.28
N VAL A 124 -2.72 15.43 17.19
CA VAL A 124 -1.26 15.53 17.02
C VAL A 124 -0.67 14.16 16.67
N ILE A 125 0.10 14.10 15.58
CA ILE A 125 1.02 13.01 15.29
C ILE A 125 2.36 13.39 15.95
N PHE A 126 2.59 12.89 17.16
CA PHE A 126 3.75 13.25 17.98
C PHE A 126 4.90 12.29 17.73
N CYS A 127 5.98 12.76 17.12
CA CYS A 127 7.13 11.92 16.81
C CYS A 127 8.13 11.85 17.97
N VAL A 128 8.61 10.64 18.23
CA VAL A 128 9.65 10.31 19.20
C VAL A 128 10.67 9.36 18.60
N GLY A 129 11.91 9.41 19.07
CA GLY A 129 12.94 8.49 18.63
C GLY A 129 14.36 8.95 18.93
N GLU A 130 15.26 7.99 18.91
CA GLU A 130 16.68 8.17 19.21
C GLU A 130 17.56 8.17 17.96
N LYS A 131 18.69 8.87 18.05
CA LYS A 131 19.77 8.83 17.06
C LYS A 131 20.54 7.51 17.10
N LEU A 132 21.37 7.27 16.08
CA LEU A 132 22.18 6.06 16.01
C LEU A 132 23.10 5.92 17.23
N GLU A 133 23.76 7.00 17.62
CA GLU A 133 24.72 7.00 18.73
C GLU A 133 24.01 6.73 20.07
N GLU A 134 22.76 7.17 20.20
CA GLU A 134 21.93 6.92 21.38
C GLU A 134 21.46 5.45 21.42
N ARG A 135 21.10 4.86 20.28
CA ARG A 135 20.79 3.42 20.18
C ARG A 135 22.01 2.57 20.53
N GLU A 136 23.16 2.88 19.96
CA GLU A 136 24.42 2.17 20.20
C GLU A 136 24.90 2.31 21.66
N ALA A 137 24.60 3.44 22.31
CA ALA A 137 24.85 3.65 23.74
C ALA A 137 23.79 3.03 24.67
N GLY A 138 22.80 2.28 24.14
CA GLY A 138 21.75 1.65 24.95
C GLY A 138 20.70 2.62 25.51
N LYS A 139 20.61 3.85 24.99
CA LYS A 139 19.77 4.95 25.50
C LYS A 139 18.40 5.06 24.82
N THR A 140 18.00 4.10 23.98
CA THR A 140 16.70 4.13 23.28
C THR A 140 15.53 4.42 24.23
N LYS A 141 15.43 3.72 25.37
CA LYS A 141 14.36 3.96 26.36
C LYS A 141 14.42 5.38 26.91
N ASP A 142 15.59 5.80 27.40
CA ASP A 142 15.76 7.09 28.05
C ASP A 142 15.38 8.26 27.14
N VAL A 143 15.77 8.18 25.86
CA VAL A 143 15.45 9.22 24.87
C VAL A 143 13.96 9.27 24.58
N ASN A 144 13.34 8.13 24.25
CA ASN A 144 11.91 8.09 23.93
C ASN A 144 11.06 8.49 25.15
N PHE A 145 11.45 8.05 26.35
CA PHE A 145 10.73 8.38 27.59
C PHE A 145 10.89 9.84 27.96
N ARG A 146 12.08 10.43 27.83
CA ARG A 146 12.28 11.88 28.04
C ARG A 146 11.41 12.71 27.11
N GLN A 147 11.33 12.35 25.83
CA GLN A 147 10.52 13.07 24.84
C GLN A 147 9.02 12.99 25.15
N LEU A 148 8.53 11.84 25.64
CA LEU A 148 7.14 11.68 26.08
C LEU A 148 6.88 12.34 27.44
N GLN A 149 7.84 12.28 28.36
CA GLN A 149 7.74 12.88 29.69
C GLN A 149 7.49 14.39 29.60
N ALA A 150 8.08 15.07 28.61
CA ALA A 150 7.81 16.49 28.38
C ALA A 150 6.32 16.81 28.12
N LEU A 151 5.54 15.90 27.52
CA LEU A 151 4.08 16.06 27.39
C LEU A 151 3.37 15.89 28.74
N ILE A 152 3.79 14.88 29.50
CA ILE A 152 3.23 14.54 30.81
C ILE A 152 3.47 15.67 31.81
N ASP A 153 4.66 16.26 31.80
CA ASP A 153 5.04 17.37 32.68
C ASP A 153 4.20 18.63 32.43
N LEU A 154 3.68 18.82 31.20
CA LEU A 154 2.75 19.90 30.86
C LEU A 154 1.27 19.55 31.09
N GLY A 155 0.97 18.35 31.58
CA GLY A 155 -0.39 17.86 31.85
C GLY A 155 -1.23 17.63 30.58
N VAL A 156 -0.58 17.30 29.46
CA VAL A 156 -1.26 17.09 28.18
C VAL A 156 -2.07 15.79 28.20
N SER A 157 -3.33 15.85 27.72
CA SER A 157 -4.14 14.65 27.46
C SER A 157 -3.68 13.94 26.19
N PHE A 158 -3.74 12.60 26.19
CA PHE A 158 -3.37 11.74 25.07
C PHE A 158 -4.55 11.34 24.16
N ASP A 159 -5.78 11.79 24.44
CA ASP A 159 -6.98 11.36 23.68
C ASP A 159 -6.90 11.65 22.18
N ASN A 160 -6.26 12.76 21.81
CA ASN A 160 -6.06 13.18 20.41
C ASN A 160 -4.58 13.14 20.00
N ILE A 161 -3.83 12.17 20.53
CA ILE A 161 -2.42 11.94 20.17
C ILE A 161 -2.26 10.59 19.46
N VAL A 162 -1.51 10.60 18.36
CA VAL A 162 -0.91 9.43 17.72
C VAL A 162 0.58 9.53 17.90
N ILE A 163 1.23 8.55 18.53
CA ILE A 163 2.68 8.57 18.73
C ILE A 163 3.35 7.91 17.54
N ALA A 164 4.25 8.60 16.86
CA ALA A 164 5.07 8.03 15.80
C ALA A 164 6.48 7.73 16.33
N TYR A 165 6.83 6.45 16.50
CA TYR A 165 8.18 6.05 16.84
C TYR A 165 9.07 6.03 15.60
N GLU A 166 10.07 6.90 15.59
CA GLU A 166 10.98 7.24 14.52
C GLU A 166 12.42 6.87 14.92
N PRO A 167 12.89 5.61 14.76
CA PRO A 167 14.31 5.32 14.91
C PRO A 167 15.08 6.15 13.89
N VAL A 168 15.70 7.24 14.32
CA VAL A 168 16.22 8.29 13.42
C VAL A 168 17.26 7.72 12.46
N TRP A 169 18.03 6.74 12.95
CA TRP A 169 19.03 5.99 12.19
C TRP A 169 18.46 5.13 11.05
N ALA A 170 17.16 4.84 11.06
CA ALA A 170 16.46 4.08 10.02
C ALA A 170 15.66 4.98 9.07
N ILE A 171 15.65 6.31 9.24
CA ILE A 171 14.88 7.22 8.38
C ILE A 171 15.74 7.65 7.19
N GLY A 172 15.34 7.26 5.97
CA GLY A 172 16.01 7.69 4.73
C GLY A 172 17.41 7.12 4.52
N THR A 173 17.88 6.21 5.37
CA THR A 173 19.21 5.60 5.29
C THR A 173 19.22 4.28 4.51
N GLY A 174 18.05 3.71 4.21
CA GLY A 174 17.91 2.34 3.69
C GLY A 174 18.14 1.26 4.74
N LYS A 175 18.68 1.60 5.92
CA LYS A 175 18.69 0.71 7.08
C LYS A 175 17.28 0.67 7.65
N THR A 176 16.76 -0.54 7.90
CA THR A 176 15.42 -0.72 8.47
C THR A 176 15.58 -1.48 9.78
N ALA A 177 15.00 -0.96 10.86
CA ALA A 177 14.89 -1.74 12.09
C ALA A 177 14.14 -3.05 11.81
N THR A 178 14.59 -4.16 12.40
CA THR A 178 13.85 -5.41 12.24
C THR A 178 12.46 -5.26 12.86
N PRO A 179 11.45 -6.03 12.41
CA PRO A 179 10.14 -5.99 13.03
C PRO A 179 10.18 -6.25 14.55
N GLU A 180 11.12 -7.05 15.05
CA GLU A 180 11.34 -7.31 16.47
C GLU A 180 11.88 -6.08 17.20
N GLN A 181 12.84 -5.36 16.62
CA GLN A 181 13.36 -4.11 17.18
C GLN A 181 12.26 -3.03 17.22
N ALA A 182 11.44 -2.94 16.17
CA ALA A 182 10.32 -2.01 16.16
C ALA A 182 9.29 -2.35 17.24
N GLN A 183 8.90 -3.63 17.35
CA GLN A 183 7.97 -4.12 18.38
C GLN A 183 8.48 -3.87 19.80
N GLU A 184 9.77 -4.12 20.06
CA GLU A 184 10.39 -3.89 21.36
C GLU A 184 10.16 -2.46 21.86
N VAL A 185 10.44 -1.46 21.02
CA VAL A 185 10.31 -0.05 21.43
C VAL A 185 8.85 0.38 21.53
N HIS A 186 7.96 -0.13 20.66
CA HIS A 186 6.52 0.15 20.77
C HIS A 186 5.93 -0.40 22.08
N MET A 187 6.32 -1.62 22.46
CA MET A 187 5.95 -2.22 23.74
C MET A 187 6.44 -1.36 24.92
N TRP A 188 7.68 -0.86 24.87
CA TRP A 188 8.21 0.02 25.92
C TRP A 188 7.45 1.35 26.01
N ILE A 189 7.13 1.98 24.88
CA ILE A 189 6.32 3.21 24.86
C ILE A 189 4.94 2.94 25.49
N ARG A 190 4.31 1.82 25.15
CA ARG A 190 3.00 1.46 25.72
C ARG A 190 3.07 1.20 27.22
N GLN A 191 4.10 0.50 27.69
CA GLN A 191 4.36 0.28 29.12
C GLN A 191 4.58 1.60 29.85
N PHE A 192 5.35 2.51 29.27
CA PHE A 192 5.59 3.84 29.83
C PHE A 192 4.30 4.64 29.98
N LEU A 193 3.43 4.66 28.96
CA LEU A 193 2.11 5.31 29.06
C LEU A 193 1.22 4.67 30.14
N LYS A 194 1.29 3.34 30.28
CA LYS A 194 0.52 2.61 31.28
C LYS A 194 0.93 3.00 32.69
N GLU A 195 2.24 3.17 32.92
CA GLU A 195 2.82 3.52 34.22
C GLU A 195 2.68 5.01 34.55
N LYS A 196 2.91 5.89 33.57
CA LYS A 196 3.00 7.34 33.79
C LYS A 196 1.69 8.09 33.58
N VAL A 197 0.74 7.53 32.84
CA VAL A 197 -0.54 8.17 32.54
C VAL A 197 -1.69 7.33 33.07
N SER A 198 -2.02 6.22 32.40
CA SER A 198 -2.99 5.23 32.87
C SER A 198 -3.04 4.00 31.97
N PRO A 199 -3.52 2.85 32.47
CA PRO A 199 -3.79 1.67 31.64
C PRO A 199 -4.78 1.94 30.50
N ASP A 200 -5.79 2.79 30.73
CA ASP A 200 -6.78 3.15 29.70
C ASP A 200 -6.13 3.94 28.56
N THR A 201 -5.31 4.96 28.89
CA THR A 201 -4.54 5.73 27.90
C THR A 201 -3.64 4.82 27.08
N ALA A 202 -2.86 3.96 27.73
CA ALA A 202 -1.95 3.04 27.04
C ALA A 202 -2.67 2.09 26.06
N ASN A 203 -3.90 1.70 26.38
CA ASN A 203 -4.70 0.83 25.54
C ASN A 203 -5.32 1.55 24.33
N LYS A 204 -5.66 2.84 24.47
CA LYS A 204 -6.31 3.66 23.44
C LYS A 204 -5.33 4.36 22.51
N THR A 205 -4.21 4.85 23.03
CA THR A 205 -3.20 5.58 22.25
C THR A 205 -2.63 4.70 21.15
N ARG A 206 -2.71 5.19 19.92
CA ARG A 206 -2.12 4.55 18.74
C ARG A 206 -0.64 4.87 18.69
N ILE A 207 0.19 3.84 18.57
CA ILE A 207 1.65 3.96 18.41
C ILE A 207 1.99 3.41 17.04
N ILE A 208 2.47 4.28 16.15
CA ILE A 208 2.77 3.97 14.75
C ILE A 208 4.28 3.97 14.51
N TYR A 209 4.74 3.17 13.56
CA TYR A 209 6.15 3.08 13.21
C TYR A 209 6.51 4.04 12.08
N GLY A 210 7.48 4.92 12.33
CA GLY A 210 7.96 5.97 11.41
C GLY A 210 9.32 5.70 10.76
N GLY A 211 9.82 4.45 10.81
CA GLY A 211 11.08 4.09 10.12
C GLY A 211 10.91 3.84 8.61
N SER A 212 11.90 3.20 7.96
CA SER A 212 11.91 2.85 6.52
C SER A 212 10.84 1.82 6.12
N VAL A 213 9.55 2.17 6.23
CA VAL A 213 8.41 1.37 5.77
C VAL A 213 8.32 1.41 4.25
N THR A 214 8.17 0.23 3.64
CA THR A 214 8.02 0.02 2.21
C THR A 214 6.94 -1.04 1.96
N ALA A 215 6.49 -1.19 0.71
CA ALA A 215 5.58 -2.28 0.37
C ALA A 215 6.15 -3.67 0.71
N GLY A 216 7.48 -3.84 0.65
CA GLY A 216 8.15 -5.11 0.93
C GLY A 216 8.22 -5.52 2.40
N ASN A 217 8.05 -4.60 3.35
CA ASN A 217 8.18 -4.88 4.80
C ASN A 217 6.94 -4.51 5.64
N CYS A 218 6.01 -3.73 5.08
CA CYS A 218 4.84 -3.22 5.81
C CYS A 218 3.97 -4.34 6.40
N VAL A 219 3.86 -5.49 5.73
CA VAL A 219 3.07 -6.63 6.18
C VAL A 219 3.67 -7.23 7.46
N GLU A 220 4.98 -7.48 7.52
CA GLU A 220 5.63 -8.05 8.72
C GLU A 220 5.66 -7.06 9.89
N LEU A 221 5.85 -5.77 9.62
CA LEU A 221 5.75 -4.73 10.64
C LEU A 221 4.32 -4.61 11.19
N GLY A 222 3.31 -4.65 10.32
CA GLY A 222 1.90 -4.53 10.69
C GLY A 222 1.33 -5.73 11.46
N LYS A 223 2.06 -6.85 11.56
CA LYS A 223 1.71 -8.01 12.40
C LYS A 223 2.06 -7.83 13.87
N LYS A 224 2.94 -6.88 14.18
CA LYS A 224 3.46 -6.68 15.53
C LYS A 224 2.37 -6.11 16.43
N GLU A 225 2.23 -6.66 17.63
CA GLU A 225 1.10 -6.43 18.53
C GLU A 225 0.94 -4.95 18.91
N ASP A 226 2.05 -4.27 19.15
CA ASP A 226 2.06 -2.89 19.60
C ASP A 226 2.20 -1.86 18.47
N ILE A 227 2.36 -2.31 17.21
CA ILE A 227 2.45 -1.44 16.03
C ILE A 227 1.04 -1.22 15.46
N ASP A 228 0.49 -0.04 15.71
CA ASP A 228 -0.85 0.36 15.33
C ASP A 228 -0.92 1.06 13.96
N GLY A 229 0.17 1.06 13.20
CA GLY A 229 0.23 1.82 11.96
C GLY A 229 1.61 2.27 11.53
N PHE A 230 1.65 3.18 10.56
CA PHE A 230 2.88 3.71 9.97
C PHE A 230 2.85 5.23 9.78
N LEU A 231 4.01 5.88 9.91
CA LEU A 231 4.27 7.22 9.37
C LEU A 231 5.31 7.09 8.25
N VAL A 232 4.86 7.17 7.01
CA VAL A 232 5.63 6.78 5.82
C VAL A 232 6.18 8.02 5.12
N GLY A 233 7.50 8.03 4.89
CA GLY A 233 8.18 9.07 4.10
C GLY A 233 8.07 8.82 2.59
N GLY A 234 9.21 8.57 1.93
CA GLY A 234 9.31 8.52 0.46
C GLY A 234 8.39 7.52 -0.25
N ALA A 235 8.05 6.39 0.39
CA ALA A 235 7.10 5.42 -0.18
C ALA A 235 5.67 5.97 -0.25
N SER A 236 5.34 7.00 0.54
CA SER A 236 4.03 7.67 0.49
C SER A 236 3.84 8.58 -0.73
N LEU A 237 4.93 8.89 -1.44
CA LEU A 237 4.92 9.71 -2.66
C LEU A 237 4.62 8.88 -3.92
N LYS A 238 4.46 7.56 -3.78
CA LYS A 238 4.37 6.61 -4.89
C LYS A 238 3.14 5.71 -4.74
N PRO A 239 2.66 5.08 -5.83
CA PRO A 239 1.51 4.17 -5.79
C PRO A 239 1.64 3.00 -4.80
N GLU A 240 2.87 2.62 -4.44
CA GLU A 240 3.13 1.59 -3.43
C GLU A 240 2.53 1.94 -2.05
N PHE A 241 2.27 3.21 -1.76
CA PHE A 241 1.60 3.64 -0.54
C PHE A 241 0.24 2.96 -0.33
N ILE A 242 -0.49 2.66 -1.41
CA ILE A 242 -1.77 1.93 -1.34
C ILE A 242 -1.58 0.51 -0.79
N GLN A 243 -0.45 -0.14 -1.09
CA GLN A 243 -0.13 -1.45 -0.50
C GLN A 243 0.15 -1.32 0.99
N ILE A 244 0.85 -0.26 1.41
CA ILE A 244 1.15 0.02 2.82
C ILE A 244 -0.13 0.33 3.61
N ILE A 245 -1.04 1.13 3.05
CA ILE A 245 -2.38 1.37 3.64
C ILE A 245 -3.10 0.05 3.87
N ASN A 246 -3.02 -0.88 2.91
CA ASN A 246 -3.68 -2.18 2.96
C ASN A 246 -2.89 -3.29 3.69
N ALA A 247 -1.78 -2.96 4.37
CA ALA A 247 -0.89 -3.95 4.98
C ALA A 247 -1.65 -4.90 5.94
N ARG A 248 -2.64 -4.39 6.68
CA ARG A 248 -3.44 -5.19 7.62
C ARG A 248 -4.62 -5.93 6.94
N ASN A 249 -5.09 -5.43 5.80
CA ASN A 249 -6.17 -6.05 5.02
C ASN A 249 -5.73 -7.29 4.25
N TYR A 250 -4.45 -7.36 3.88
CA TYR A 250 -3.87 -8.57 3.29
C TYR A 250 -4.14 -9.82 4.15
N PHE A 251 -4.28 -9.69 5.48
CA PHE A 251 -4.55 -10.81 6.38
C PHE A 251 -5.98 -11.34 6.34
N ILE A 252 -6.98 -10.46 6.25
CA ILE A 252 -8.40 -10.86 6.39
C ILE A 252 -8.82 -11.77 5.22
N HIS A 253 -8.24 -11.56 4.03
CA HIS A 253 -8.55 -12.41 2.88
C HIS A 253 -7.65 -13.65 2.74
N HIS A 254 -6.40 -13.62 3.22
CA HIS A 254 -5.49 -14.76 3.03
C HIS A 254 -5.69 -15.91 4.02
N SER A 255 -6.32 -15.70 5.18
CA SER A 255 -6.59 -16.80 6.10
C SER A 255 -7.81 -17.66 5.73
N SER A 256 -8.64 -17.26 4.75
CA SER A 256 -9.93 -17.94 4.51
C SER A 256 -10.20 -18.39 3.07
N SER A 257 -9.26 -18.27 2.13
CA SER A 257 -9.48 -18.86 0.82
C SER A 257 -8.18 -19.37 0.20
N LYS A 258 -7.93 -20.68 0.32
CA LYS A 258 -7.15 -21.43 -0.68
C LYS A 258 -7.93 -21.38 -2.00
N MET A 259 -7.86 -20.23 -2.68
CA MET A 259 -8.64 -19.99 -3.88
C MET A 259 -7.93 -20.68 -5.04
N HIS A 260 -8.41 -21.87 -5.38
CA HIS A 260 -7.91 -22.66 -6.50
C HIS A 260 -8.16 -21.92 -7.82
N LEU A 261 -7.11 -21.28 -8.31
CA LEU A 261 -7.08 -20.70 -9.65
C LEU A 261 -7.19 -21.85 -10.66
N THR A 262 -8.29 -21.93 -11.41
CA THR A 262 -8.36 -22.90 -12.51
C THR A 262 -7.76 -22.28 -13.77
N TRP A 263 -7.07 -23.10 -14.55
CA TRP A 263 -6.43 -22.70 -15.82
C TRP A 263 -7.41 -22.07 -16.82
N LYS A 264 -8.69 -22.42 -16.70
CA LYS A 264 -9.78 -21.92 -17.55
C LYS A 264 -9.97 -20.41 -17.39
N SER A 265 -9.93 -19.91 -16.16
CA SER A 265 -10.09 -18.48 -15.87
C SER A 265 -8.88 -17.69 -16.38
N LEU A 266 -7.67 -18.25 -16.32
CA LEU A 266 -6.46 -17.62 -16.86
C LEU A 266 -6.50 -17.49 -18.39
N LYS A 267 -6.92 -18.55 -19.11
CA LYS A 267 -7.08 -18.52 -20.57
C LYS A 267 -8.00 -17.39 -21.04
N LEU A 268 -9.02 -17.06 -20.24
CA LEU A 268 -10.01 -16.07 -20.60
C LEU A 268 -9.50 -14.62 -20.51
N ILE A 269 -8.67 -14.32 -19.51
CA ILE A 269 -7.94 -13.04 -19.46
C ILE A 269 -6.97 -12.94 -20.64
N MET A 270 -6.22 -14.01 -20.93
CA MET A 270 -5.28 -14.01 -22.06
C MET A 270 -6.00 -13.75 -23.39
N ALA A 271 -7.14 -14.41 -23.63
CA ALA A 271 -7.92 -14.21 -24.85
C ALA A 271 -8.44 -12.78 -24.96
N SER A 272 -9.04 -12.23 -23.90
CA SER A 272 -9.63 -10.88 -23.93
C SER A 272 -8.58 -9.78 -24.12
N ARG A 273 -7.40 -9.88 -23.48
CA ARG A 273 -6.34 -8.86 -23.58
C ARG A 273 -5.47 -9.00 -24.82
N SER A 274 -5.20 -10.22 -25.29
CA SER A 274 -4.44 -10.43 -26.54
C SER A 274 -5.19 -9.92 -27.78
N ILE A 275 -6.53 -9.93 -27.75
CA ILE A 275 -7.37 -9.34 -28.80
C ILE A 275 -7.17 -7.83 -28.93
N VAL A 276 -6.78 -7.13 -27.86
CA VAL A 276 -6.55 -5.68 -27.91
C VAL A 276 -5.22 -5.35 -28.59
N LEU A 277 -4.17 -6.14 -28.35
CA LEU A 277 -2.84 -5.89 -28.92
C LEU A 277 -2.71 -6.29 -30.41
N ALA A 278 -3.45 -7.30 -30.87
CA ALA A 278 -3.23 -7.93 -32.17
C ALA A 278 -3.97 -7.28 -33.37
N ARG A 279 -4.66 -6.14 -33.18
CA ARG A 279 -5.63 -5.60 -34.16
C ARG A 279 -5.05 -5.09 -35.49
N SER A 280 -3.73 -5.04 -35.69
CA SER A 280 -3.13 -4.55 -36.94
C SER A 280 -2.37 -5.61 -37.78
N LEU A 281 -2.53 -6.90 -37.48
CA LEU A 281 -1.73 -7.96 -38.12
C LEU A 281 -2.55 -8.94 -38.96
N SER A 282 -1.92 -9.56 -39.97
CA SER A 282 -2.52 -10.65 -40.75
C SER A 282 -2.82 -11.88 -39.89
N THR A 283 -3.80 -12.70 -40.29
CA THR A 283 -4.36 -13.81 -39.49
C THR A 283 -3.27 -14.76 -38.95
N THR A 284 -2.24 -15.08 -39.73
CA THR A 284 -1.12 -15.93 -39.30
C THR A 284 -0.25 -15.24 -38.23
N ARG A 285 0.02 -13.94 -38.37
CA ARG A 285 0.81 -13.15 -37.41
C ARG A 285 0.04 -12.92 -36.10
N GLN A 286 -1.28 -12.78 -36.15
CA GLN A 286 -2.13 -12.64 -34.95
C GLN A 286 -1.99 -13.85 -34.01
N VAL A 287 -2.01 -15.07 -34.57
CA VAL A 287 -1.95 -16.30 -33.75
C VAL A 287 -0.59 -16.46 -33.07
N LEU A 288 0.50 -16.16 -33.78
CA LEU A 288 1.85 -16.20 -33.20
C LEU A 288 2.05 -15.12 -32.12
N ALA A 289 1.54 -13.90 -32.36
CA ALA A 289 1.54 -12.82 -31.37
C ALA A 289 0.79 -13.22 -30.10
N GLN A 290 -0.40 -13.81 -30.25
CA GLN A 290 -1.21 -14.29 -29.13
C GLN A 290 -0.47 -15.33 -28.28
N ASP A 291 0.22 -16.29 -28.90
CA ASP A 291 0.96 -17.33 -28.17
C ASP A 291 2.15 -16.75 -27.40
N LEU A 292 2.90 -15.81 -28.00
CA LEU A 292 4.02 -15.14 -27.33
C LEU A 292 3.53 -14.27 -26.16
N ILE A 293 2.50 -13.45 -26.37
CA ILE A 293 1.89 -12.63 -25.32
C ILE A 293 1.39 -13.52 -24.19
N ALA A 294 0.72 -14.64 -24.49
CA ALA A 294 0.27 -15.60 -23.49
C ALA A 294 1.44 -16.17 -22.68
N LYS A 295 2.54 -16.59 -23.31
CA LYS A 295 3.73 -17.12 -22.61
C LYS A 295 4.38 -16.06 -21.71
N VAL A 296 4.57 -14.84 -22.21
CA VAL A 296 5.14 -13.73 -21.41
C VAL A 296 4.22 -13.39 -20.24
N PHE A 297 2.91 -13.29 -20.47
CA PHE A 297 1.93 -13.00 -19.42
C PHE A 297 1.87 -14.11 -18.36
N ILE A 298 1.89 -15.38 -18.77
CA ILE A 298 1.96 -16.53 -17.85
C ILE A 298 3.23 -16.47 -17.01
N ASN A 299 4.40 -16.21 -17.62
CA ASN A 299 5.65 -16.12 -16.88
C ASN A 299 5.64 -14.95 -15.90
N LYS A 300 5.09 -13.79 -16.29
CA LYS A 300 5.00 -12.65 -15.37
C LYS A 300 4.01 -12.90 -14.23
N ILE A 301 2.88 -13.58 -14.49
CA ILE A 301 1.98 -14.03 -13.41
C ILE A 301 2.71 -14.99 -12.47
N LYS A 302 3.49 -15.95 -13.00
CA LYS A 302 4.30 -16.84 -12.17
C LYS A 302 5.29 -16.06 -11.31
N ASP A 303 5.95 -15.06 -11.87
CA ASP A 303 6.90 -14.21 -11.14
C ASP A 303 6.22 -13.39 -10.05
N VAL A 304 5.07 -12.77 -10.35
CA VAL A 304 4.28 -12.01 -9.36
C VAL A 304 3.80 -12.94 -8.26
N ALA A 305 3.28 -14.12 -8.61
CA ALA A 305 2.83 -15.11 -7.64
C ALA A 305 3.98 -15.65 -6.78
N ALA A 306 5.16 -15.90 -7.36
CA ALA A 306 6.34 -16.37 -6.64
C ALA A 306 6.88 -15.31 -5.66
N LYS A 307 6.89 -14.04 -6.07
CA LYS A 307 7.26 -12.89 -5.22
C LYS A 307 6.29 -12.70 -4.05
N GLN A 308 5.00 -12.97 -4.26
CA GLN A 308 3.97 -12.80 -3.24
C GLN A 308 3.81 -14.02 -2.31
N ALA A 309 4.12 -15.23 -2.77
CA ALA A 309 3.95 -16.47 -2.01
C ALA A 309 5.14 -16.86 -1.09
N GLY A 310 6.06 -15.94 -0.80
CA GLY A 310 7.19 -16.22 0.11
C GLY A 310 8.14 -17.31 -0.41
N GLY A 311 8.32 -17.42 -1.74
CA GLY A 311 9.37 -18.25 -2.35
C GLY A 311 9.02 -19.72 -2.62
N LYS A 312 7.77 -20.18 -2.45
CA LYS A 312 7.34 -21.51 -2.92
C LYS A 312 6.65 -21.43 -4.28
N SER A 313 7.29 -22.04 -5.29
CA SER A 313 6.76 -22.20 -6.65
C SER A 313 5.39 -22.89 -6.64
N LEU A 314 4.37 -22.18 -7.16
CA LEU A 314 2.98 -22.67 -7.28
C LEU A 314 2.86 -23.91 -8.18
N ILE A 315 3.84 -24.16 -9.06
CA ILE A 315 3.82 -25.28 -10.01
C ILE A 315 4.10 -26.60 -9.29
N ASP A 316 4.94 -26.59 -8.24
CA ASP A 316 5.31 -27.80 -7.51
C ASP A 316 4.23 -28.23 -6.51
N SER A 317 3.35 -27.30 -6.12
CA SER A 317 2.28 -27.55 -5.16
C SER A 317 0.95 -28.00 -5.79
N ALA A 318 0.85 -28.03 -7.13
CA ALA A 318 -0.39 -28.40 -7.83
C ALA A 318 -0.11 -29.28 -9.07
N PRO A 319 -0.08 -30.62 -8.91
CA PRO A 319 0.13 -31.57 -10.01
C PRO A 319 -0.84 -31.38 -11.19
N GLU A 320 -2.07 -30.96 -10.90
CA GLU A 320 -3.10 -30.69 -11.91
C GLU A 320 -2.76 -29.50 -12.81
N LEU A 321 -2.15 -28.45 -12.25
CA LEU A 321 -1.67 -27.29 -13.00
C LEU A 321 -0.49 -27.68 -13.91
N LYS A 322 0.44 -28.51 -13.41
CA LYS A 322 1.54 -29.04 -14.21
C LYS A 322 1.04 -29.89 -15.37
N LYS A 323 0.05 -30.76 -15.13
CA LYS A 323 -0.59 -31.56 -16.17
C LYS A 323 -1.29 -30.69 -17.22
N ALA A 324 -2.12 -29.73 -16.82
CA ALA A 324 -2.82 -28.83 -17.74
C ALA A 324 -1.85 -27.99 -18.60
N LEU A 325 -0.71 -27.57 -18.04
CA LEU A 325 0.34 -26.88 -18.78
C LEU A 325 1.00 -27.81 -19.82
N ASN A 326 1.34 -29.03 -19.42
CA ASN A 326 1.94 -30.03 -20.32
C ASN A 326 0.97 -30.43 -21.45
N ASP A 327 -0.31 -30.60 -21.15
CA ASP A 327 -1.35 -30.91 -22.14
C ASP A 327 -1.47 -29.79 -23.18
N GLU A 328 -1.39 -28.52 -22.75
CA GLU A 328 -1.45 -27.38 -23.66
C GLU A 328 -0.18 -27.24 -24.51
N LEU A 329 1.00 -27.42 -23.93
CA LEU A 329 2.27 -27.46 -24.67
C LEU A 329 2.25 -28.58 -25.71
N SER A 330 1.69 -29.74 -25.36
CA SER A 330 1.53 -30.88 -26.27
C SER A 330 0.53 -30.55 -27.37
N ARG A 331 -0.63 -29.94 -27.05
CA ARG A 331 -1.63 -29.50 -28.04
C ARG A 331 -1.03 -28.51 -29.04
N VAL A 332 -0.21 -27.56 -28.59
CA VAL A 332 0.48 -26.60 -29.45
C VAL A 332 1.52 -27.32 -30.31
N ALA A 333 2.33 -28.21 -29.74
CA ALA A 333 3.31 -29.00 -30.48
C ALA A 333 2.65 -29.85 -31.58
N THR A 334 1.55 -30.54 -31.27
CA THR A 334 0.78 -31.34 -32.24
C THR A 334 0.13 -30.47 -33.32
N LYS A 335 -0.51 -29.35 -32.94
CA LYS A 335 -1.18 -28.46 -33.91
C LYS A 335 -0.22 -27.91 -34.96
N TYR A 336 1.03 -27.65 -34.58
CA TYR A 336 2.05 -27.06 -35.46
C TYR A 336 3.11 -28.06 -35.93
N LYS A 337 2.92 -29.37 -35.70
CA LYS A 337 3.87 -30.44 -36.06
C LYS A 337 5.30 -30.13 -35.59
N ILE A 338 5.43 -29.67 -34.34
CA ILE A 338 6.72 -29.33 -33.74
C ILE A 338 7.26 -30.60 -33.07
N ASP A 339 8.17 -31.30 -33.76
CA ASP A 339 8.71 -32.61 -33.33
C ASP A 339 9.53 -32.54 -32.02
N ASN A 340 9.89 -31.35 -31.55
CA ASN A 340 10.58 -31.15 -30.28
C ASN A 340 9.95 -29.95 -29.51
N PRO A 341 9.31 -30.16 -28.35
CA PRO A 341 8.64 -29.10 -27.56
C PRO A 341 9.54 -27.90 -27.23
N THR A 342 10.86 -28.11 -27.16
CA THR A 342 11.84 -27.06 -26.90
C THR A 342 12.12 -26.16 -28.12
N ALA A 343 11.80 -26.62 -29.33
CA ALA A 343 12.03 -25.86 -30.56
C ALA A 343 11.01 -24.73 -30.80
N ALA A 344 9.89 -24.72 -30.07
CA ALA A 344 8.94 -23.59 -30.11
C ALA A 344 9.58 -22.25 -29.68
N GLY A 345 10.73 -22.28 -29.00
CA GLY A 345 11.53 -21.09 -28.71
C GLY A 345 12.37 -20.54 -29.87
N LYS A 346 12.45 -21.25 -31.00
CA LYS A 346 13.23 -20.84 -32.19
C LYS A 346 12.39 -20.37 -33.38
N LEU A 347 11.06 -20.29 -33.24
CA LEU A 347 10.27 -19.52 -34.20
C LEU A 347 10.73 -18.06 -34.06
N GLU A 348 11.50 -17.57 -35.03
CA GLU A 348 11.85 -16.16 -35.17
C GLU A 348 10.57 -15.36 -35.41
N VAL A 349 9.85 -15.07 -34.32
CA VAL A 349 8.78 -14.10 -34.36
C VAL A 349 9.47 -12.74 -34.25
N GLN A 350 9.36 -11.92 -35.29
CA GLN A 350 9.84 -10.52 -35.30
C GLN A 350 9.00 -9.62 -34.38
N PHE A 351 8.76 -10.03 -33.14
CA PHE A 351 8.35 -9.12 -32.08
C PHE A 351 9.58 -8.82 -31.26
N GLU A 352 9.88 -7.54 -31.09
CA GLU A 352 10.80 -7.13 -30.05
C GLU A 352 10.18 -7.51 -28.70
N LYS A 353 10.65 -8.63 -28.15
CA LYS A 353 10.30 -9.12 -26.81
C LYS A 353 10.24 -8.00 -25.75
N PRO A 354 11.15 -7.00 -25.73
CA PRO A 354 11.06 -5.87 -24.81
C PRO A 354 9.73 -5.09 -24.87
N HIS A 355 9.16 -4.87 -26.06
CA HIS A 355 7.89 -4.16 -26.20
C HIS A 355 6.69 -4.96 -25.67
N VAL A 356 6.72 -6.28 -25.86
CA VAL A 356 5.68 -7.17 -25.32
C VAL A 356 5.76 -7.24 -23.80
N GLU A 357 6.96 -7.37 -23.24
CA GLU A 357 7.17 -7.35 -21.78
C GLU A 357 6.75 -6.02 -21.17
N SER A 358 7.15 -4.89 -21.77
CA SER A 358 6.71 -3.55 -21.37
C SER A 358 5.18 -3.43 -21.35
N SER A 359 4.50 -3.90 -22.39
CA SER A 359 3.05 -3.81 -22.49
C SER A 359 2.35 -4.66 -21.43
N VAL A 360 2.90 -5.85 -21.15
CA VAL A 360 2.43 -6.72 -20.07
C VAL A 360 2.64 -6.08 -18.70
N ASP A 361 3.79 -5.43 -18.49
CA ASP A 361 4.10 -4.76 -17.23
C ASP A 361 3.15 -3.60 -16.95
N VAL A 362 2.89 -2.73 -17.94
CA VAL A 362 1.88 -1.66 -17.83
C VAL A 362 0.49 -2.22 -17.56
N LEU A 363 0.13 -3.36 -18.14
CA LEU A 363 -1.16 -4.02 -17.94
C LEU A 363 -1.33 -4.66 -16.55
N LEU A 364 -0.23 -5.00 -15.88
CA LEU A 364 -0.19 -5.61 -14.55
C LEU A 364 0.14 -4.61 -13.44
N GLU A 365 0.59 -3.40 -13.80
CA GLU A 365 0.95 -2.36 -12.86
C GLU A 365 -0.21 -2.01 -11.92
N GLY A 366 0.05 -2.06 -10.61
CA GLY A 366 -0.94 -1.79 -9.57
C GLY A 366 -2.02 -2.88 -9.35
N GLN A 367 -1.96 -4.00 -10.07
CA GLN A 367 -2.92 -5.11 -9.88
C GLN A 367 -2.44 -6.09 -8.81
N THR A 368 -3.32 -6.44 -7.86
CA THR A 368 -3.06 -7.52 -6.90
C THR A 368 -3.47 -8.87 -7.49
N PHE A 369 -2.94 -9.97 -6.95
CA PHE A 369 -3.33 -11.32 -7.37
C PHE A 369 -4.84 -11.54 -7.22
N GLU A 370 -5.46 -11.00 -6.15
CA GLU A 370 -6.90 -11.06 -5.92
C GLU A 370 -7.69 -10.28 -6.97
N LYS A 371 -7.23 -9.08 -7.37
CA LYS A 371 -7.89 -8.30 -8.44
C LYS A 371 -7.83 -9.04 -9.78
N LEU A 372 -6.68 -9.64 -10.10
CA LEU A 372 -6.55 -10.48 -11.29
C LEU A 372 -7.49 -11.68 -11.24
N LEU A 373 -7.65 -12.28 -10.06
CA LEU A 373 -8.54 -13.41 -9.83
C LEU A 373 -10.02 -13.02 -9.88
N GLU A 374 -10.39 -11.87 -9.35
CA GLU A 374 -11.75 -11.35 -9.47
C GLU A 374 -12.08 -10.98 -10.93
N ALA A 375 -11.13 -10.41 -11.66
CA ALA A 375 -11.27 -10.18 -13.09
C ALA A 375 -11.44 -11.51 -13.86
N CYS A 376 -10.69 -12.55 -13.48
CA CYS A 376 -10.83 -13.92 -13.99
C CYS A 376 -12.26 -14.44 -13.78
N LYS A 377 -12.79 -14.34 -12.55
CA LYS A 377 -14.15 -14.79 -12.21
C LYS A 377 -15.22 -14.00 -12.96
N LYS A 378 -15.10 -12.67 -13.03
CA LYS A 378 -16.03 -11.80 -13.77
C LYS A 378 -16.04 -12.12 -15.26
N ALA A 379 -14.86 -12.34 -15.85
CA ALA A 379 -14.76 -12.76 -17.23
C ALA A 379 -15.42 -14.13 -17.43
N GLU A 380 -15.17 -15.10 -16.54
CA GLU A 380 -15.74 -16.45 -16.63
C GLU A 380 -17.27 -16.43 -16.55
N ASN A 381 -17.83 -15.63 -15.64
CA ASN A 381 -19.27 -15.41 -15.55
C ASN A 381 -19.82 -14.75 -16.83
N SER A 382 -19.15 -13.73 -17.35
CA SER A 382 -19.56 -13.03 -18.58
C SER A 382 -19.54 -13.97 -19.81
N PHE A 383 -18.53 -14.83 -19.89
CA PHE A 383 -18.40 -15.81 -20.98
C PHE A 383 -19.43 -16.93 -20.87
N THR A 384 -19.76 -17.34 -19.65
CA THR A 384 -20.84 -18.29 -19.38
C THR A 384 -22.19 -17.69 -19.79
N ILE A 385 -22.46 -16.43 -19.45
CA ILE A 385 -23.67 -15.70 -19.88
C ILE A 385 -23.72 -15.57 -21.40
N GLN A 386 -22.61 -15.23 -22.06
CA GLN A 386 -22.55 -15.17 -23.52
C GLN A 386 -22.84 -16.53 -24.15
N LYS A 387 -22.23 -17.62 -23.67
CA LYS A 387 -22.54 -18.98 -24.16
C LYS A 387 -24.01 -19.34 -23.95
N VAL A 388 -24.60 -19.02 -22.80
CA VAL A 388 -26.03 -19.27 -22.56
C VAL A 388 -26.89 -18.45 -23.52
N SER A 389 -26.58 -17.16 -23.74
CA SER A 389 -27.32 -16.31 -24.67
C SER A 389 -27.21 -16.76 -26.13
N VAL A 390 -26.03 -17.26 -26.53
CA VAL A 390 -25.78 -17.81 -27.87
C VAL A 390 -26.48 -19.15 -28.03
N LEU A 391 -26.45 -20.04 -27.03
CA LEU A 391 -27.19 -21.31 -27.02
C LEU A 391 -28.70 -21.09 -27.06
N VAL A 392 -29.24 -20.11 -26.31
CA VAL A 392 -30.66 -19.75 -26.33
C VAL A 392 -31.07 -19.16 -27.68
N LYS A 393 -30.23 -18.34 -28.31
CA LYS A 393 -30.48 -17.83 -29.67
C LYS A 393 -30.45 -18.96 -30.71
N LEU A 394 -29.49 -19.88 -30.61
CA LEU A 394 -29.37 -21.03 -31.52
C LEU A 394 -30.56 -21.99 -31.37
N ASN A 395 -31.07 -22.22 -30.15
CA ASN A 395 -32.26 -23.06 -29.97
C ASN A 395 -33.54 -22.40 -30.49
N LYS A 396 -33.67 -21.07 -30.43
CA LYS A 396 -34.85 -20.39 -31.02
C LYS A 396 -34.84 -20.40 -32.55
N SER A 397 -33.67 -20.39 -33.19
CA SER A 397 -33.58 -20.50 -34.65
C SER A 397 -33.87 -21.90 -35.19
N SER A 398 -33.72 -22.96 -34.38
CA SER A 398 -33.87 -24.34 -34.84
C SER A 398 -35.28 -24.93 -34.75
N ILE A 399 -36.28 -24.18 -34.26
CA ILE A 399 -37.67 -24.69 -34.10
C ILE A 399 -38.61 -24.22 -35.24
N LYS A 400 -38.14 -23.45 -36.22
CA LYS A 400 -38.94 -23.14 -37.41
C LYS A 400 -38.57 -24.08 -38.56
N CYS A 401 -39.57 -24.81 -39.05
CA CYS A 401 -39.61 -25.67 -40.24
C CYS A 401 -39.44 -27.19 -40.02
N VAL A 402 -40.42 -27.81 -39.37
CA VAL A 402 -40.93 -29.13 -39.81
C VAL A 402 -42.45 -29.15 -39.61
N SER A 403 -43.20 -28.45 -40.46
CA SER A 403 -44.66 -28.60 -40.56
C SER A 403 -45.14 -28.10 -41.93
N LYS A 404 -44.90 -28.91 -42.95
CA LYS A 404 -45.80 -29.15 -44.08
C LYS A 404 -45.90 -30.65 -44.20
#